data_AF-A0A363SLJ8-F1
#
_entry.id   AF-A0A363SLJ8-F1
#
_cell.length_a   1.000
_cell.length_b   1.000
_cell.length_c   1.000
_cell.angle_alpha   90.00
_cell.angle_beta   90.00
_cell.angle_gamma   90.00
#
_symmetry.space_group_name_H-M   'P 1'
#
loop_
_entity.id
_entity.type
_entity.pdbx_description
1 polymer ?
#
loop_
_entity_poly.entity_id
_entity_poly.type
_entity_poly.pdbx_seq_one_letter_code
_entity_poly.pdbx_strand_id
1 'polypeptide(L)'
;MVPRRHRRKGDGRRFRVRSPFRVDHRLRRSRTAPARRADRPPFRAPAPVVRPQTVGFLGCPDLYLGVRVVLPEFPEHELLPAVPVPVPRPAGDPDRGHREASSGESRQRTGRSMNQRPLDIPPPDVMPVDRDAWAGQLNLSNFINTYYQFRDLQACGNVRSVLIVGPGQGLDTQVLRWRGYEVTTFDIDATFHPDVMGSIHDMHMFPDGRFDAVIASHVLEHLAVPYLDRSLQEVARVGNHALLYLPVAGRHVQARFLPGFKGIDLTWIVDIHNYFHRPDGVTPRYCGGQHFWEVGMRGFRVKDLVRRMSQWFELIAAYRNRDWNPSRNFVLRSRRSP
;
A
#
# COMPACT_ATOMS: atom_id res chain seq x y z
N MET A 1 -64.24 -44.78 -14.07
CA MET A 1 -63.80 -44.55 -15.47
C MET A 1 -62.39 -45.10 -15.59
N VAL A 2 -62.23 -46.19 -16.33
CA VAL A 2 -60.96 -46.93 -16.55
C VAL A 2 -60.62 -46.74 -18.03
N PRO A 3 -59.32 -46.65 -18.38
CA PRO A 3 -58.86 -47.57 -19.42
C PRO A 3 -57.59 -48.31 -19.02
N ARG A 4 -57.67 -49.63 -19.24
CA ARG A 4 -56.57 -50.59 -19.33
C ARG A 4 -55.93 -50.53 -20.72
N ARG A 5 -54.73 -51.16 -20.80
CA ARG A 5 -53.99 -51.76 -21.94
C ARG A 5 -52.84 -50.86 -22.46
N HIS A 6 -51.65 -51.35 -22.78
CA HIS A 6 -51.19 -52.71 -23.09
C HIS A 6 -49.69 -52.89 -22.74
N ARG A 7 -49.33 -54.13 -22.34
CA ARG A 7 -47.96 -54.67 -22.34
C ARG A 7 -47.37 -54.72 -23.76
N ARG A 8 -46.07 -54.42 -23.90
CA ARG A 8 -45.16 -55.16 -24.79
C ARG A 8 -43.82 -55.42 -24.08
N LYS A 9 -43.37 -56.68 -24.22
CA LYS A 9 -42.08 -57.23 -23.80
C LYS A 9 -41.02 -56.96 -24.87
N GLY A 10 -39.77 -56.94 -24.45
CA GLY A 10 -38.56 -57.14 -25.26
C GLY A 10 -37.44 -56.22 -24.77
N ASP A 11 -36.17 -56.55 -24.74
CA ASP A 11 -35.40 -57.79 -24.71
C ASP A 11 -34.02 -57.38 -24.15
N GLY A 12 -33.24 -58.31 -23.63
CA GLY A 12 -32.06 -58.04 -22.81
C GLY A 12 -30.93 -57.27 -23.49
N ARG A 13 -30.12 -56.61 -22.63
CA ARG A 13 -28.66 -56.76 -22.54
C ARG A 13 -28.14 -55.97 -21.35
N ARG A 14 -27.59 -56.67 -20.36
CA ARG A 14 -26.85 -56.09 -19.24
C ARG A 14 -25.44 -55.72 -19.72
N PHE A 15 -25.07 -54.44 -19.64
CA PHE A 15 -23.67 -54.02 -19.71
C PHE A 15 -23.14 -53.80 -18.30
N ARG A 16 -22.21 -54.67 -17.87
CA ARG A 16 -21.32 -54.45 -16.74
C ARG A 16 -20.14 -53.63 -17.24
N VAL A 17 -19.91 -52.45 -16.68
CA VAL A 17 -18.63 -51.74 -16.82
C VAL A 17 -17.83 -51.95 -15.54
N ARG A 18 -16.68 -52.63 -15.69
CA ARG A 18 -15.67 -52.84 -14.65
C ARG A 18 -14.80 -51.59 -14.54
N SER A 19 -14.57 -51.17 -13.31
CA SER A 19 -13.58 -50.15 -12.93
C SER A 19 -12.19 -50.77 -12.82
N PRO A 20 -11.13 -50.12 -13.33
CA PRO A 20 -9.77 -50.36 -12.83
C PRO A 20 -9.15 -49.05 -12.34
N PHE A 21 -8.66 -49.04 -11.10
CA PHE A 21 -7.23 -48.89 -10.79
C PHE A 21 -7.04 -48.69 -9.27
N ARG A 22 -6.38 -49.68 -8.66
CA ARG A 22 -5.85 -49.68 -7.29
C ARG A 22 -4.60 -48.79 -7.25
N VAL A 23 -4.47 -48.00 -6.18
CA VAL A 23 -3.21 -47.34 -5.80
C VAL A 23 -2.53 -48.23 -4.76
N ASP A 24 -1.29 -48.63 -5.04
CA ASP A 24 -0.48 -49.51 -4.21
C ASP A 24 0.50 -48.67 -3.37
N HIS A 25 0.47 -48.83 -2.04
CA HIS A 25 1.39 -48.16 -1.12
C HIS A 25 2.65 -49.02 -0.94
N ARG A 26 3.79 -48.57 -1.46
CA ARG A 26 5.11 -49.05 -1.02
C ARG A 26 6.06 -47.92 -0.69
N LEU A 27 6.39 -47.85 0.60
CA LEU A 27 7.55 -47.16 1.16
C LEU A 27 8.84 -47.69 0.53
N ARG A 28 9.68 -46.78 0.03
CA ARG A 28 11.13 -46.99 -0.07
C ARG A 28 11.86 -45.79 0.51
N ARG A 29 12.61 -46.05 1.58
CA ARG A 29 13.64 -45.16 2.10
C ARG A 29 14.85 -45.21 1.15
N SER A 30 15.32 -44.04 0.70
CA SER A 30 16.68 -43.87 0.20
C SER A 30 17.34 -42.72 0.96
N ARG A 31 18.49 -43.04 1.56
CA ARG A 31 19.47 -42.08 2.09
C ARG A 31 20.41 -41.70 0.94
N THR A 32 20.64 -40.41 0.70
CA THR A 32 21.94 -39.88 0.22
C THR A 32 22.01 -38.33 0.27
N ALA A 33 23.05 -37.85 0.97
CA ALA A 33 23.87 -36.63 0.81
C ALA A 33 23.29 -35.18 0.97
N PRO A 34 24.06 -34.24 1.55
CA PRO A 34 23.62 -32.88 1.85
C PRO A 34 23.68 -31.97 0.62
N ALA A 35 22.64 -31.17 0.42
CA ALA A 35 22.57 -30.16 -0.63
C ALA A 35 23.57 -29.02 -0.35
N ARG A 36 24.48 -28.79 -1.30
CA ARG A 36 25.34 -27.60 -1.34
C ARG A 36 24.45 -26.36 -1.49
N ARG A 37 24.79 -25.28 -0.77
CA ARG A 37 24.24 -23.93 -1.01
C ARG A 37 24.47 -23.59 -2.49
N ALA A 38 23.39 -23.46 -3.24
CA ALA A 38 23.46 -22.84 -4.56
C ALA A 38 23.56 -21.33 -4.34
N ASP A 39 24.68 -20.75 -4.77
CA ASP A 39 24.87 -19.30 -4.86
C ASP A 39 23.78 -18.73 -5.78
N ARG A 40 22.99 -17.80 -5.26
CA ARG A 40 22.03 -17.03 -6.08
C ARG A 40 22.82 -16.18 -7.08
N PRO A 41 22.43 -16.13 -8.35
CA PRO A 41 23.08 -15.24 -9.31
C PRO A 41 22.89 -13.77 -8.88
N PRO A 42 23.89 -12.90 -9.15
CA PRO A 42 23.80 -11.49 -8.80
C PRO A 42 22.60 -10.83 -9.49
N PHE A 43 21.88 -10.00 -8.73
CA PHE A 43 20.80 -9.17 -9.22
C PHE A 43 21.29 -8.28 -10.38
N ARG A 44 20.75 -8.51 -11.59
CA ARG A 44 20.87 -7.55 -12.69
C ARG A 44 19.76 -6.53 -12.50
N ALA A 45 20.12 -5.31 -12.11
CA ALA A 45 19.18 -4.19 -12.13
C ALA A 45 18.53 -4.10 -13.52
N PRO A 46 17.20 -3.90 -13.61
CA PRO A 46 16.56 -3.65 -14.90
C PRO A 46 17.21 -2.41 -15.54
N ALA A 47 17.43 -2.47 -16.86
CA ALA A 47 17.97 -1.34 -17.60
C ALA A 47 17.13 -0.07 -17.33
N PRO A 48 17.76 1.12 -17.27
CA PRO A 48 17.04 2.35 -17.01
C PRO A 48 15.91 2.52 -18.05
N VAL A 49 14.68 2.57 -17.57
CA VAL A 49 13.51 2.87 -18.40
C VAL A 49 13.66 4.29 -18.91
N VAL A 50 13.57 4.47 -20.23
CA VAL A 50 13.59 5.78 -20.89
C VAL A 50 12.57 6.68 -20.22
N ARG A 51 13.03 7.82 -19.69
CA ARG A 51 12.19 8.79 -18.99
C ARG A 51 11.05 9.23 -19.92
N PRO A 52 9.76 9.07 -19.55
CA PRO A 52 8.70 9.76 -20.26
C PRO A 52 8.89 11.27 -20.03
N GLN A 53 9.18 12.00 -21.11
CA GLN A 53 9.20 13.45 -21.06
C GLN A 53 7.79 13.95 -20.79
N THR A 54 7.57 14.47 -19.58
CA THR A 54 6.34 15.20 -19.25
C THR A 54 6.58 16.64 -19.69
N VAL A 55 5.96 17.06 -20.78
CA VAL A 55 5.96 18.47 -21.18
C VAL A 55 4.93 19.18 -20.31
N GLY A 56 5.38 19.89 -19.28
CA GLY A 56 4.53 20.80 -18.52
C GLY A 56 4.28 22.09 -19.29
N PHE A 57 3.04 22.57 -19.32
CA PHE A 57 2.71 23.94 -19.70
C PHE A 57 1.87 24.64 -18.62
N LEU A 58 1.99 25.97 -18.64
CA LEU A 58 1.69 26.93 -17.58
C LEU A 58 0.23 26.94 -17.08
N GLY A 59 0.09 27.20 -15.77
CA GLY A 59 -0.78 28.30 -15.36
C GLY A 59 -2.15 28.00 -14.75
N CYS A 60 -2.40 26.83 -14.15
CA CYS A 60 -3.48 26.68 -13.14
C CYS A 60 -3.28 25.42 -12.28
N PRO A 61 -3.15 25.51 -10.94
CA PRO A 61 -2.94 24.33 -10.09
C PRO A 61 -4.16 23.38 -10.02
N ASP A 62 -5.31 23.78 -10.55
CA ASP A 62 -6.59 23.05 -10.49
C ASP A 62 -7.00 22.41 -11.84
N LEU A 63 -6.17 22.51 -12.88
CA LEU A 63 -6.40 21.89 -14.19
C LEU A 63 -5.22 20.97 -14.56
N TYR A 64 -5.45 19.66 -14.63
CA TYR A 64 -4.46 18.69 -15.07
C TYR A 64 -4.71 18.25 -16.51
N LEU A 65 -3.83 18.68 -17.42
CA LEU A 65 -3.74 18.16 -18.78
C LEU A 65 -2.58 17.16 -18.86
N GLY A 66 -2.90 15.86 -18.82
CA GLY A 66 -1.90 14.81 -19.00
C GLY A 66 -1.87 14.32 -20.44
N VAL A 67 -0.81 14.66 -21.19
CA VAL A 67 -0.53 14.06 -22.52
C VAL A 67 0.60 13.05 -22.34
N ARG A 68 0.32 11.76 -22.59
CA ARG A 68 1.37 10.73 -22.67
C ARG A 68 1.22 9.92 -23.96
N VAL A 69 2.29 9.89 -24.74
CA VAL A 69 2.46 8.94 -25.84
C VAL A 69 3.08 7.68 -25.22
N VAL A 70 2.31 6.59 -25.14
CA VAL A 70 2.85 5.29 -24.74
C VAL A 70 3.39 4.62 -26.00
N LEU A 71 4.72 4.63 -26.16
CA LEU A 71 5.37 3.81 -27.19
C LEU A 71 5.27 2.33 -26.77
N PRO A 72 4.97 1.41 -27.70
CA PRO A 72 4.89 -0.01 -27.39
C PRO A 72 6.31 -0.56 -27.20
N GLU A 73 6.66 -0.93 -25.97
CA GLU A 73 7.87 -1.74 -25.71
C GLU A 73 7.52 -2.78 -24.67
N PHE A 74 7.44 -4.05 -25.08
CA PHE A 74 8.11 -5.20 -24.45
C PHE A 74 8.05 -6.40 -25.40
N PRO A 75 9.18 -7.04 -25.74
CA PRO A 75 9.17 -8.41 -26.26
C PRO A 75 8.84 -9.38 -25.11
N GLU A 76 8.02 -10.38 -25.40
CA GLU A 76 7.69 -11.48 -24.47
C GLU A 76 8.98 -12.16 -23.99
N HIS A 77 9.26 -12.11 -22.69
CA HIS A 77 10.32 -12.91 -22.08
C HIS A 77 9.70 -14.00 -21.19
N GLU A 78 10.22 -15.21 -21.39
CA GLU A 78 9.84 -16.48 -20.76
C GLU A 78 9.58 -16.39 -19.25
N LEU A 79 8.46 -17.00 -18.86
CA LEU A 79 8.09 -17.26 -17.47
C LEU A 79 9.11 -18.19 -16.82
N LEU A 80 9.94 -17.67 -15.92
CA LEU A 80 10.77 -18.49 -15.04
C LEU A 80 9.92 -19.21 -13.99
N PRO A 81 10.26 -20.47 -13.62
CA PRO A 81 9.45 -21.26 -12.70
C PRO A 81 9.51 -20.75 -11.26
N ALA A 82 8.37 -20.87 -10.56
CA ALA A 82 8.19 -20.43 -9.19
C ALA A 82 9.11 -21.17 -8.19
N VAL A 83 9.76 -20.41 -7.31
CA VAL A 83 10.54 -20.94 -6.18
C VAL A 83 9.63 -21.06 -4.95
N PRO A 84 9.63 -22.20 -4.22
CA PRO A 84 8.75 -22.39 -3.07
C PRO A 84 9.19 -21.55 -1.86
N VAL A 85 8.20 -20.92 -1.21
CA VAL A 85 8.35 -20.13 0.02
C VAL A 85 8.26 -21.05 1.25
N PRO A 86 9.20 -20.98 2.21
CA PRO A 86 9.11 -21.77 3.45
C PRO A 86 8.14 -21.16 4.47
N VAL A 87 7.37 -22.04 5.13
CA VAL A 87 6.40 -21.72 6.19
C VAL A 87 7.10 -21.63 7.57
N PRO A 88 6.85 -20.59 8.39
CA PRO A 88 7.42 -20.51 9.74
C PRO A 88 6.67 -21.41 10.75
N ARG A 89 7.42 -21.97 11.71
CA ARG A 89 6.89 -22.72 12.87
C ARG A 89 6.69 -21.77 14.06
N PRO A 90 5.72 -22.03 14.95
CA PRO A 90 5.40 -21.16 16.08
C PRO A 90 6.46 -21.27 17.20
N ALA A 91 6.76 -20.13 17.83
CA ALA A 91 7.62 -20.03 19.01
C ALA A 91 6.78 -20.15 20.30
N GLY A 92 7.37 -20.82 21.31
CA GLY A 92 6.75 -21.09 22.60
C GLY A 92 6.87 -19.93 23.60
N ASP A 93 5.92 -19.96 24.54
CA ASP A 93 5.76 -19.12 25.73
C ASP A 93 6.88 -19.35 26.77
N PRO A 94 7.27 -18.32 27.54
CA PRO A 94 7.08 -18.48 28.98
C PRO A 94 6.67 -17.20 29.75
N ASP A 95 5.62 -17.38 30.55
CA ASP A 95 5.21 -16.60 31.71
C ASP A 95 6.11 -16.85 32.95
N ARG A 96 6.48 -15.77 33.67
CA ARG A 96 6.27 -15.54 35.12
C ARG A 96 7.33 -14.66 35.83
N GLY A 97 6.84 -13.53 36.34
CA GLY A 97 6.87 -13.18 37.77
C GLY A 97 8.03 -12.34 38.34
N HIS A 98 7.73 -11.15 38.88
CA HIS A 98 7.79 -10.83 40.32
C HIS A 98 7.33 -9.37 40.64
N ARG A 99 6.70 -9.24 41.82
CA ARG A 99 6.22 -8.04 42.56
C ARG A 99 7.42 -7.21 43.10
N GLU A 100 7.37 -6.02 43.71
CA GLU A 100 6.38 -5.12 44.34
C GLU A 100 7.10 -3.78 44.71
N ALA A 101 6.33 -2.79 45.21
CA ALA A 101 6.70 -1.70 46.16
C ALA A 101 7.02 -0.26 45.65
N SER A 102 5.95 0.55 45.66
CA SER A 102 5.70 1.76 46.49
C SER A 102 6.51 3.08 46.43
N SER A 103 5.71 4.14 46.31
CA SER A 103 5.70 5.41 47.07
C SER A 103 6.53 6.61 46.58
N GLY A 104 5.87 7.77 46.54
CA GLY A 104 6.52 9.08 46.36
C GLY A 104 5.58 10.15 45.81
N GLU A 105 4.56 10.56 46.58
CA GLU A 105 3.84 11.81 46.32
C GLU A 105 4.76 13.02 46.55
N SER A 106 4.77 13.99 45.64
CA SER A 106 5.00 15.39 46.02
C SER A 106 4.22 16.35 45.12
N ARG A 107 3.35 17.13 45.76
CA ARG A 107 2.61 18.26 45.19
C ARG A 107 3.52 19.47 45.12
N GLN A 108 3.62 20.11 43.96
CA GLN A 108 3.96 21.55 43.90
C GLN A 108 3.09 22.30 42.87
N ARG A 109 2.91 23.57 43.17
CA ARG A 109 1.78 24.44 42.86
C ARG A 109 1.85 25.07 41.47
N THR A 110 0.70 24.99 40.79
CA THR A 110 0.01 26.00 39.96
C THR A 110 0.75 27.31 39.64
N GLY A 111 1.23 27.42 38.40
CA GLY A 111 1.37 28.68 37.66
C GLY A 111 0.24 28.80 36.63
N ARG A 112 -0.56 29.87 36.75
CA ARG A 112 -1.76 30.13 35.96
C ARG A 112 -1.38 30.56 34.53
N SER A 113 -1.27 29.61 33.61
CA SER A 113 -1.16 29.89 32.17
C SER A 113 -2.56 30.05 31.58
N MET A 114 -2.73 31.03 30.69
CA MET A 114 -4.01 31.37 30.06
C MET A 114 -4.65 30.13 29.41
N ASN A 115 -5.94 29.94 29.69
CA ASN A 115 -6.81 28.90 29.14
C ASN A 115 -6.77 28.85 27.60
N GLN A 116 -5.84 28.09 27.04
CA GLN A 116 -6.13 27.25 25.89
C GLN A 116 -6.34 25.86 26.49
N ARG A 117 -7.57 25.36 26.45
CA ARG A 117 -7.77 23.93 26.75
C ARG A 117 -6.82 23.17 25.82
N PRO A 118 -6.00 22.24 26.32
CA PRO A 118 -5.25 21.34 25.45
C PRO A 118 -6.25 20.79 24.45
N LEU A 119 -5.97 20.94 23.15
CA LEU A 119 -6.72 20.20 22.16
C LEU A 119 -6.50 18.73 22.53
N ASP A 120 -7.57 18.01 22.86
CA ASP A 120 -7.50 16.56 23.06
C ASP A 120 -7.20 15.95 21.70
N ILE A 121 -5.91 15.75 21.41
CA ILE A 121 -5.45 15.15 20.17
C ILE A 121 -5.65 13.64 20.34
N PRO A 122 -6.55 13.00 19.56
CA PRO A 122 -6.74 11.56 19.69
C PRO A 122 -5.44 10.85 19.30
N PRO A 123 -5.02 9.82 20.06
CA PRO A 123 -3.85 9.03 19.68
C PRO A 123 -4.09 8.35 18.33
N PRO A 124 -3.04 8.06 17.55
CA PRO A 124 -3.16 7.18 16.40
C PRO A 124 -3.74 5.83 16.82
N ASP A 125 -4.70 5.35 16.05
CA ASP A 125 -5.43 4.12 16.36
C ASP A 125 -5.62 3.27 15.10
N VAL A 126 -5.95 2.00 15.29
CA VAL A 126 -6.30 1.09 14.21
C VAL A 126 -7.60 1.54 13.54
N MET A 127 -7.75 1.27 12.24
CA MET A 127 -8.98 1.64 11.54
C MET A 127 -10.20 0.92 12.12
N PRO A 128 -11.35 1.61 12.31
CA PRO A 128 -12.57 1.01 12.82
C PRO A 128 -13.32 0.23 11.72
N VAL A 129 -12.67 -0.77 11.14
CA VAL A 129 -13.22 -1.65 10.10
C VAL A 129 -13.33 -3.07 10.62
N ASP A 130 -14.20 -3.87 9.97
CA ASP A 130 -14.14 -5.32 10.12
C ASP A 130 -12.86 -5.82 9.43
N ARG A 131 -11.82 -6.04 10.25
CA ARG A 131 -10.47 -6.36 9.78
C ARG A 131 -10.38 -7.72 9.10
N ASP A 132 -11.16 -8.70 9.55
CA ASP A 132 -11.20 -10.03 8.94
C ASP A 132 -11.91 -9.98 7.59
N ALA A 133 -13.05 -9.29 7.52
CA ALA A 133 -13.75 -9.09 6.26
C ALA A 133 -12.91 -8.26 5.27
N TRP A 134 -12.20 -7.24 5.76
CA TRP A 134 -11.30 -6.43 4.94
C TRP A 134 -10.12 -7.27 4.41
N ALA A 135 -9.47 -8.06 5.26
CA ALA A 135 -8.35 -8.92 4.84
C ALA A 135 -8.76 -9.93 3.77
N GLY A 136 -10.02 -10.40 3.77
CA GLY A 136 -10.56 -11.32 2.77
C GLY A 136 -10.99 -10.67 1.45
N GLN A 137 -11.04 -9.34 1.36
CA GLN A 137 -11.44 -8.64 0.14
C GLN A 137 -10.26 -8.46 -0.81
N LEU A 138 -10.58 -8.27 -2.09
CA LEU A 138 -9.62 -7.85 -3.10
C LEU A 138 -10.32 -6.90 -4.07
N ASN A 139 -9.87 -5.64 -4.10
CA ASN A 139 -10.48 -4.58 -4.87
C ASN A 139 -9.61 -4.19 -6.07
N LEU A 140 -10.23 -3.65 -7.12
CA LEU A 140 -9.51 -3.14 -8.30
C LEU A 140 -8.48 -2.05 -7.92
N SER A 141 -8.78 -1.24 -6.92
CA SER A 141 -7.87 -0.23 -6.38
C SER A 141 -6.56 -0.82 -5.88
N ASN A 142 -6.55 -2.05 -5.32
CA ASN A 142 -5.32 -2.69 -4.88
C ASN A 142 -4.38 -2.94 -6.06
N PHE A 143 -4.90 -3.42 -7.19
CA PHE A 143 -4.12 -3.66 -8.41
C PHE A 143 -3.60 -2.37 -9.01
N ILE A 144 -4.45 -1.35 -9.09
CA ILE A 144 -4.04 -0.03 -9.60
C ILE A 144 -2.95 0.54 -8.70
N ASN A 145 -3.16 0.57 -7.38
CA ASN A 145 -2.19 1.08 -6.42
C ASN A 145 -0.84 0.36 -6.55
N THR A 146 -0.87 -0.97 -6.59
CA THR A 146 0.33 -1.82 -6.76
C THR A 146 1.09 -1.49 -8.05
N TYR A 147 0.38 -1.36 -9.17
CA TYR A 147 1.00 -1.00 -10.46
C TYR A 147 1.68 0.37 -10.39
N TYR A 148 1.00 1.38 -9.84
CA TYR A 148 1.54 2.74 -9.75
C TYR A 148 2.72 2.81 -8.77
N GLN A 149 2.65 2.12 -7.62
CA GLN A 149 3.75 2.04 -6.66
C GLN A 149 4.98 1.41 -7.31
N PHE A 150 4.83 0.27 -7.99
CA PHE A 150 5.92 -0.37 -8.72
C PHE A 150 6.52 0.56 -9.79
N ARG A 151 5.66 1.20 -10.60
CA ARG A 151 6.08 2.15 -11.64
C ARG A 151 6.86 3.33 -11.06
N ASP A 152 6.38 3.92 -9.97
CA ASP A 152 6.98 5.09 -9.35
C ASP A 152 8.30 4.75 -8.64
N LEU A 153 8.43 3.55 -8.08
CA LEU A 153 9.71 3.06 -7.57
C LEU A 153 10.79 3.03 -8.67
N GLN A 154 10.44 2.59 -9.89
CA GLN A 154 11.39 2.60 -11.01
C GLN A 154 11.89 4.03 -11.36
N ALA A 155 11.08 5.06 -11.09
CA ALA A 155 11.48 6.45 -11.31
C ALA A 155 12.46 6.98 -10.25
N CYS A 156 12.59 6.29 -9.11
CA CYS A 156 13.51 6.65 -8.02
C CYS A 156 14.95 6.14 -8.24
N GLY A 157 15.24 5.47 -9.37
CA GLY A 157 16.57 4.96 -9.68
C GLY A 157 16.81 3.57 -9.10
N ASN A 158 17.99 3.35 -8.51
CA ASN A 158 18.38 2.04 -7.98
C ASN A 158 17.84 1.82 -6.56
N VAL A 159 16.55 1.51 -6.47
CA VAL A 159 15.87 1.12 -5.22
C VAL A 159 16.01 -0.39 -5.03
N ARG A 160 16.39 -0.83 -3.82
CA ARG A 160 16.40 -2.25 -3.43
C ARG A 160 15.59 -2.50 -2.17
N SER A 161 15.78 -1.70 -1.13
CA SER A 161 15.06 -1.83 0.14
C SER A 161 13.85 -0.90 0.21
N VAL A 162 12.69 -1.45 0.54
CA VAL A 162 11.41 -0.72 0.57
C VAL A 162 10.71 -0.94 1.90
N LEU A 163 10.33 0.16 2.55
CA LEU A 163 9.39 0.14 3.66
C LEU A 163 7.99 0.41 3.14
N ILE A 164 7.04 -0.50 3.37
CA ILE A 164 5.61 -0.25 3.12
C ILE A 164 4.94 0.02 4.46
N VAL A 165 4.47 1.24 4.63
CA VAL A 165 3.65 1.62 5.77
C VAL A 165 2.18 1.44 5.40
N GLY A 166 1.43 0.75 6.25
CA GLY A 166 0.03 0.43 5.99
C GLY A 166 -0.14 -0.57 4.84
N PRO A 167 0.45 -1.79 4.88
CA PRO A 167 0.35 -2.77 3.79
C PRO A 167 -1.09 -3.24 3.51
N GLY A 168 -2.01 -3.12 4.48
CA GLY A 168 -3.39 -3.59 4.37
C GLY A 168 -3.45 -5.06 3.91
N GLN A 169 -4.11 -5.32 2.77
CA GLN A 169 -4.23 -6.66 2.19
C GLN A 169 -2.93 -7.21 1.58
N GLY A 170 -1.89 -6.40 1.41
CA GLY A 170 -0.54 -6.85 1.08
C GLY A 170 -0.28 -7.23 -0.39
N LEU A 171 -1.18 -6.90 -1.34
CA LEU A 171 -0.95 -7.20 -2.77
C LEU A 171 0.35 -6.56 -3.29
N ASP A 172 0.60 -5.31 -2.92
CA ASP A 172 1.80 -4.57 -3.29
C ASP A 172 3.05 -5.19 -2.68
N THR A 173 2.97 -5.62 -1.42
CA THR A 173 4.03 -6.36 -0.72
C THR A 173 4.41 -7.62 -1.50
N GLN A 174 3.43 -8.42 -1.93
CA GLN A 174 3.69 -9.65 -2.70
C GLN A 174 4.29 -9.35 -4.08
N VAL A 175 3.76 -8.36 -4.80
CA VAL A 175 4.26 -7.99 -6.13
C VAL A 175 5.68 -7.44 -6.06
N LEU A 176 5.97 -6.57 -5.09
CA LEU A 176 7.32 -6.00 -4.94
C LEU A 176 8.34 -7.05 -4.52
N ARG A 177 7.99 -7.96 -3.59
CA ARG A 177 8.84 -9.11 -3.24
C ARG A 177 9.07 -10.02 -4.46
N TRP A 178 8.03 -10.31 -5.25
CA TRP A 178 8.15 -11.07 -6.49
C TRP A 178 9.08 -10.41 -7.51
N ARG A 179 9.08 -9.07 -7.57
CA ARG A 179 10.00 -8.28 -8.40
C ARG A 179 11.42 -8.16 -7.84
N GLY A 180 11.71 -8.77 -6.69
CA GLY A 180 13.05 -8.86 -6.10
C GLY A 180 13.39 -7.74 -5.13
N TYR A 181 12.43 -6.90 -4.73
CA TYR A 181 12.64 -5.89 -3.69
C TYR A 181 12.73 -6.52 -2.30
N GLU A 182 13.57 -5.94 -1.45
CA GLU A 182 13.64 -6.25 -0.01
C GLU A 182 12.58 -5.43 0.72
N VAL A 183 11.39 -6.00 0.85
CA VAL A 183 10.22 -5.32 1.42
C VAL A 183 10.09 -5.63 2.91
N THR A 184 10.09 -4.57 3.72
CA THR A 184 9.68 -4.57 5.13
C THR A 184 8.31 -3.90 5.25
N THR A 185 7.36 -4.52 5.95
CA THR A 185 6.03 -3.94 6.22
C THR A 185 5.93 -3.38 7.64
N PHE A 186 5.22 -2.26 7.78
CA PHE A 186 5.04 -1.55 9.03
C PHE A 186 3.60 -1.08 9.20
N ASP A 187 2.94 -1.46 10.29
CA ASP A 187 1.55 -1.10 10.56
C ASP A 187 1.29 -1.01 12.06
N ILE A 188 0.30 -0.21 12.45
CA ILE A 188 -0.20 -0.16 13.82
C ILE A 188 -1.14 -1.34 14.10
N ASP A 189 -1.79 -1.87 13.07
CA ASP A 189 -2.75 -2.97 13.16
C ASP A 189 -2.07 -4.33 12.98
N ALA A 190 -1.99 -5.08 14.08
CA ALA A 190 -1.44 -6.43 14.12
C ALA A 190 -2.19 -7.42 13.22
N THR A 191 -3.47 -7.16 12.89
CA THR A 191 -4.29 -8.07 12.06
C THR A 191 -3.73 -8.23 10.64
N PHE A 192 -2.98 -7.25 10.12
CA PHE A 192 -2.32 -7.34 8.82
C PHE A 192 -0.94 -8.01 8.86
N HIS A 193 -0.53 -8.53 10.04
CA HIS A 193 0.73 -9.24 10.25
C HIS A 193 1.95 -8.51 9.66
N PRO A 194 2.17 -7.22 10.00
CA PRO A 194 3.32 -6.49 9.51
C PRO A 194 4.63 -7.07 10.07
N ASP A 195 5.74 -6.89 9.35
CA ASP A 195 7.07 -7.32 9.82
C ASP A 195 7.48 -6.57 11.10
N VAL A 196 7.02 -5.32 11.25
CA VAL A 196 7.24 -4.47 12.44
C VAL A 196 5.95 -3.75 12.80
N MET A 197 5.59 -3.72 14.09
CA MET A 197 4.42 -2.96 14.56
C MET A 197 4.80 -1.55 15.02
N GLY A 198 3.96 -0.57 14.73
CA GLY A 198 4.11 0.80 15.21
C GLY A 198 3.33 1.82 14.38
N SER A 199 3.45 3.10 14.71
CA SER A 199 2.76 4.18 14.01
C SER A 199 3.74 5.03 13.21
N ILE A 200 3.35 5.48 12.02
CA ILE A 200 4.19 6.27 11.10
C ILE A 200 4.74 7.58 11.68
N HIS A 201 4.12 8.13 12.74
CA HIS A 201 4.62 9.32 13.43
C HIS A 201 5.80 9.04 14.37
N ASP A 202 6.07 7.77 14.68
CA ASP A 202 7.18 7.34 15.52
C ASP A 202 7.82 6.06 14.96
N MET A 203 8.89 6.24 14.20
CA MET A 203 9.63 5.17 13.52
C MET A 203 11.02 4.97 14.13
N HIS A 204 11.18 5.21 15.44
CA HIS A 204 12.47 5.15 16.15
C HIS A 204 13.18 3.79 16.05
N MET A 205 12.45 2.70 15.80
CA MET A 205 13.01 1.36 15.61
C MET A 205 13.81 1.21 14.30
N PHE A 206 13.63 2.13 13.35
CA PHE A 206 14.38 2.15 12.09
C PHE A 206 15.49 3.20 12.13
N PRO A 207 16.74 2.86 11.75
CA PRO A 207 17.81 3.82 11.66
C PRO A 207 17.63 4.78 10.48
N ASP A 208 18.34 5.90 10.52
CA ASP A 208 18.33 6.90 9.45
C ASP A 208 18.81 6.30 8.13
N GLY A 209 18.12 6.63 7.03
CA GLY A 209 18.45 6.16 5.69
C GLY A 209 18.42 4.64 5.53
N ARG A 210 17.68 3.91 6.39
CA ARG A 210 17.55 2.44 6.33
C ARG A 210 16.99 1.94 4.99
N PHE A 211 16.08 2.69 4.39
CA PHE A 211 15.33 2.27 3.21
C PHE A 211 15.65 3.16 2.00
N ASP A 212 15.71 2.55 0.82
CA ASP A 212 15.84 3.29 -0.43
C ASP A 212 14.54 4.03 -0.80
N ALA A 213 13.40 3.46 -0.42
CA ALA A 213 12.09 4.09 -0.58
C ALA A 213 11.13 3.70 0.56
N VAL A 214 10.28 4.66 0.94
CA VAL A 214 9.15 4.45 1.85
C VAL A 214 7.85 4.67 1.07
N ILE A 215 6.90 3.75 1.20
CA ILE A 215 5.59 3.84 0.58
C ILE A 215 4.56 3.98 1.69
N ALA A 216 3.73 5.02 1.60
CA ALA A 216 2.55 5.18 2.44
C ALA A 216 1.37 5.55 1.55
N SER A 217 0.49 4.58 1.31
CA SER A 217 -0.66 4.75 0.43
C SER A 217 -1.94 4.72 1.25
N HIS A 218 -2.60 5.87 1.33
CA HIS A 218 -3.82 6.09 2.10
C HIS A 218 -3.65 5.75 3.59
N VAL A 219 -2.64 6.40 4.21
CA VAL A 219 -2.25 6.19 5.62
C VAL A 219 -2.28 7.50 6.42
N LEU A 220 -1.71 8.58 5.87
CA LEU A 220 -1.45 9.82 6.61
C LEU A 220 -2.74 10.56 6.99
N GLU A 221 -3.82 10.38 6.23
CA GLU A 221 -5.14 10.94 6.48
C GLU A 221 -5.85 10.35 7.71
N HIS A 222 -5.44 9.15 8.14
CA HIS A 222 -5.93 8.50 9.36
C HIS A 222 -5.28 9.07 10.63
N LEU A 223 -4.34 10.00 10.48
CA LEU A 223 -3.74 10.70 11.60
C LEU A 223 -4.35 12.09 11.77
N ALA A 224 -4.56 12.46 13.04
CA ALA A 224 -4.79 13.85 13.39
C ALA A 224 -3.63 14.72 12.88
N VAL A 225 -3.97 15.90 12.39
CA VAL A 225 -3.06 16.86 11.74
C VAL A 225 -1.82 17.19 12.59
N PRO A 226 -1.89 17.27 13.94
CA PRO A 226 -0.70 17.47 14.76
C PRO A 226 0.40 16.41 14.59
N TYR A 227 0.07 15.19 14.16
CA TYR A 227 1.06 14.14 13.90
C TYR A 227 1.65 14.21 12.48
N LEU A 228 1.02 14.92 11.55
CA LEU A 228 1.36 14.88 10.13
C LEU A 228 2.81 15.31 9.86
N ASP A 229 3.26 16.42 10.46
CA ASP A 229 4.63 16.92 10.25
C ASP A 229 5.67 15.97 10.81
N ARG A 230 5.38 15.37 11.97
CA ARG A 230 6.25 14.37 12.58
C ARG A 230 6.33 13.11 11.71
N SER A 231 5.20 12.64 11.17
CA SER A 231 5.18 11.50 10.24
C SER A 231 5.98 11.77 8.98
N LEU A 232 5.84 12.97 8.38
CA LEU A 232 6.62 13.36 7.20
C LEU A 232 8.12 13.43 7.50
N GLN A 233 8.49 13.95 8.67
CA GLN A 233 9.88 13.98 9.13
C GLN A 233 10.45 12.55 9.29
N GLU A 234 9.72 11.65 9.95
CA GLU A 234 10.15 10.27 10.16
C GLU A 234 10.29 9.52 8.83
N VAL A 235 9.34 9.70 7.90
CA VAL A 235 9.42 9.13 6.53
C VAL A 235 10.68 9.62 5.81
N ALA A 236 10.97 10.92 5.90
CA ALA A 236 12.18 11.48 5.29
C ALA A 236 13.47 10.98 5.95
N ARG A 237 13.43 10.77 7.27
CA ARG A 237 14.57 10.28 8.05
C ARG A 237 14.94 8.85 7.68
N VAL A 238 13.96 7.95 7.61
CA VAL A 238 14.22 6.51 7.41
C VAL A 238 14.39 6.12 5.94
N GLY A 239 13.90 6.94 5.00
CA GLY A 239 13.88 6.64 3.56
C GLY A 239 14.65 7.64 2.69
N ASN A 240 15.29 7.19 1.61
CA ASN A 240 15.88 8.08 0.60
C ASN A 240 14.81 8.71 -0.33
N HIS A 241 13.73 7.99 -0.60
CA HIS A 241 12.58 8.43 -1.38
C HIS A 241 11.28 8.13 -0.63
N ALA A 242 10.23 8.86 -0.96
CA ALA A 242 8.89 8.60 -0.45
C ALA A 242 7.84 8.60 -1.57
N LEU A 243 6.99 7.57 -1.57
CA LEU A 243 5.79 7.47 -2.39
C LEU A 243 4.58 7.67 -1.47
N LEU A 244 3.99 8.88 -1.50
CA LEU A 244 2.85 9.24 -0.65
C LEU A 244 1.60 9.36 -1.49
N TYR A 245 0.63 8.47 -1.29
CA TYR A 245 -0.63 8.49 -2.04
C TYR A 245 -1.75 8.87 -1.07
N LEU A 246 -2.54 9.88 -1.44
CA LEU A 246 -3.49 10.52 -0.54
C LEU A 246 -4.88 10.63 -1.19
N PRO A 247 -5.97 10.52 -0.40
CA PRO A 247 -7.33 10.66 -0.88
C PRO A 247 -7.64 12.12 -1.22
N VAL A 248 -8.38 12.32 -2.31
CA VAL A 248 -8.87 13.64 -2.74
C VAL A 248 -10.33 13.80 -2.41
N ALA A 249 -10.62 14.88 -1.69
CA ALA A 249 -11.95 15.28 -1.30
C ALA A 249 -12.79 15.76 -2.49
N GLY A 250 -14.09 15.58 -2.39
CA GLY A 250 -15.05 16.22 -3.28
C GLY A 250 -15.33 15.44 -4.56
N ARG A 251 -15.95 16.12 -5.52
CA ARG A 251 -16.38 15.52 -6.79
C ARG A 251 -15.32 15.75 -7.84
N HIS A 252 -15.23 14.88 -8.83
CA HIS A 252 -14.38 15.09 -9.98
C HIS A 252 -15.12 14.73 -11.26
N VAL A 253 -14.73 15.38 -12.35
CA VAL A 253 -15.16 15.05 -13.71
C VAL A 253 -13.93 14.56 -14.46
N GLN A 254 -14.05 13.41 -15.09
CA GLN A 254 -13.00 12.82 -15.92
C GLN A 254 -13.49 12.65 -17.35
N ALA A 255 -12.70 13.14 -18.31
CA ALA A 255 -12.87 12.84 -19.72
C ALA A 255 -11.61 12.13 -20.22
N ARG A 256 -11.77 10.93 -20.81
CA ARG A 256 -10.66 10.12 -21.30
C ARG A 256 -10.89 9.80 -22.78
N PHE A 257 -9.89 10.09 -23.61
CA PHE A 257 -9.90 9.82 -25.04
C PHE A 257 -8.82 8.79 -25.38
N LEU A 258 -9.27 7.61 -25.81
CA LEU A 258 -8.47 6.42 -26.12
C LEU A 258 -8.78 5.98 -27.56
N PRO A 259 -8.10 6.54 -28.58
CA PRO A 259 -8.45 6.28 -29.97
C PRO A 259 -7.98 4.89 -30.48
N GLY A 260 -7.39 4.04 -29.62
CA GLY A 260 -7.03 2.65 -29.93
C GLY A 260 -5.77 2.47 -30.78
N PHE A 261 -5.16 3.55 -31.29
CA PHE A 261 -3.91 3.51 -32.04
C PHE A 261 -2.78 4.25 -31.32
N LYS A 262 -1.55 3.77 -31.49
CA LYS A 262 -0.30 4.37 -30.96
C LYS A 262 -0.28 4.60 -29.43
N GLY A 263 -1.08 3.84 -28.67
CA GLY A 263 -1.09 3.94 -27.21
C GLY A 263 -1.42 5.35 -26.69
N ILE A 264 -2.15 6.16 -27.45
CA ILE A 264 -2.54 7.50 -27.04
C ILE A 264 -3.58 7.40 -25.93
N ASP A 265 -3.30 8.06 -24.81
CA ASP A 265 -4.20 8.14 -23.67
C ASP A 265 -4.24 9.57 -23.16
N LEU A 266 -5.24 10.31 -23.63
CA LEU A 266 -5.49 11.68 -23.21
C LEU A 266 -6.54 11.64 -22.10
N THR A 267 -6.11 11.94 -20.88
CA THR A 267 -7.02 12.03 -19.73
C THR A 267 -7.05 13.44 -19.20
N TRP A 268 -8.25 13.99 -19.05
CA TRP A 268 -8.55 15.26 -18.41
C TRP A 268 -9.30 14.98 -17.12
N ILE A 269 -8.84 15.55 -16.01
CA ILE A 269 -9.49 15.42 -14.71
C ILE A 269 -9.62 16.82 -14.12
N VAL A 270 -10.85 17.16 -13.75
CA VAL A 270 -11.19 18.42 -13.08
C VAL A 270 -11.79 18.09 -11.73
N ASP A 271 -11.14 18.55 -10.67
CA ASP A 271 -11.61 18.35 -9.30
C ASP A 271 -12.48 19.55 -8.87
N ILE A 272 -13.67 19.26 -8.36
CA ILE A 272 -14.65 20.22 -7.84
C ILE A 272 -14.61 20.13 -6.31
N HIS A 273 -13.71 20.93 -5.72
CA HIS A 273 -13.52 20.97 -4.28
C HIS A 273 -14.47 21.96 -3.60
N ASN A 274 -14.87 21.63 -2.36
CA ASN A 274 -15.48 22.62 -1.48
C ASN A 274 -14.37 23.47 -0.82
N TYR A 275 -13.95 24.54 -1.51
CA TYR A 275 -12.85 25.41 -1.08
C TYR A 275 -13.07 26.11 0.27
N PHE A 276 -14.31 26.18 0.76
CA PHE A 276 -14.65 26.82 2.04
C PHE A 276 -14.55 25.88 3.24
N HIS A 277 -14.57 24.58 2.99
CA HIS A 277 -14.53 23.58 4.05
C HIS A 277 -13.10 23.38 4.56
N ARG A 278 -12.91 23.61 5.86
CA ARG A 278 -11.64 23.45 6.59
C ARG A 278 -11.83 22.37 7.66
N PRO A 279 -11.04 21.28 7.65
CA PRO A 279 -11.08 20.30 8.72
C PRO A 279 -10.56 20.91 10.03
N ASP A 280 -11.09 20.45 11.16
CA ASP A 280 -10.56 20.80 12.48
C ASP A 280 -9.19 20.16 12.75
N GLY A 281 -8.88 19.09 12.01
CA GLY A 281 -7.63 18.36 12.05
C GLY A 281 -7.48 17.39 13.21
N VAL A 282 -8.52 17.22 14.05
CA VAL A 282 -8.48 16.38 15.26
C VAL A 282 -9.72 15.48 15.41
N THR A 283 -10.73 15.64 14.55
CA THR A 283 -11.88 14.73 14.50
C THR A 283 -11.88 13.97 13.17
N PRO A 284 -12.03 12.64 13.16
CA PRO A 284 -12.13 11.88 11.93
C PRO A 284 -13.56 12.00 11.37
N ARG A 285 -13.76 12.91 10.41
CA ARG A 285 -15.10 13.24 9.86
C ARG A 285 -15.32 12.72 8.44
N TYR A 286 -14.27 12.31 7.75
CA TYR A 286 -14.32 11.97 6.32
C TYR A 286 -14.13 10.46 6.12
N CYS A 287 -14.47 9.95 4.92
CA CYS A 287 -14.45 8.52 4.62
C CYS A 287 -15.12 7.65 5.70
N GLY A 288 -16.41 7.91 5.99
CA GLY A 288 -17.15 7.14 7.00
C GLY A 288 -16.66 7.33 8.44
N GLY A 289 -15.96 8.43 8.74
CA GLY A 289 -15.42 8.72 10.07
C GLY A 289 -14.03 8.13 10.32
N GLN A 290 -13.24 7.91 9.27
CA GLN A 290 -11.89 7.33 9.34
C GLN A 290 -10.78 8.36 9.06
N HIS A 291 -11.08 9.38 8.27
CA HIS A 291 -10.11 10.38 7.82
C HIS A 291 -10.27 11.69 8.60
N PHE A 292 -9.16 12.28 9.03
CA PHE A 292 -9.09 13.59 9.71
C PHE A 292 -9.00 14.75 8.71
N TRP A 293 -8.51 14.49 7.51
CA TRP A 293 -8.32 15.46 6.44
C TRP A 293 -8.19 14.73 5.10
N GLU A 294 -8.47 15.41 3.99
CA GLU A 294 -8.27 14.88 2.64
C GLU A 294 -7.73 15.99 1.72
N VAL A 295 -7.06 15.59 0.63
CA VAL A 295 -6.49 16.52 -0.34
C VAL A 295 -7.60 17.37 -0.96
N GLY A 296 -7.34 18.66 -1.11
CA GLY A 296 -8.27 19.62 -1.71
C GLY A 296 -9.11 20.40 -0.71
N MET A 297 -9.16 19.98 0.55
CA MET A 297 -9.73 20.77 1.63
C MET A 297 -8.84 21.99 1.96
N ARG A 298 -9.42 23.03 2.58
CA ARG A 298 -8.65 24.23 2.96
C ARG A 298 -7.55 23.87 3.97
N GLY A 299 -6.30 24.16 3.62
CA GLY A 299 -5.11 23.77 4.40
C GLY A 299 -4.46 22.46 3.94
N PHE A 300 -5.14 21.70 3.07
CA PHE A 300 -4.72 20.43 2.49
C PHE A 300 -4.85 20.43 0.96
N ARG A 301 -4.87 21.62 0.34
CA ARG A 301 -4.77 21.70 -1.12
C ARG A 301 -3.41 21.17 -1.54
N VAL A 302 -3.28 20.76 -2.80
CA VAL A 302 -2.02 20.28 -3.37
C VAL A 302 -0.86 21.21 -3.04
N LYS A 303 -1.03 22.52 -3.26
CA LYS A 303 0.00 23.52 -2.97
C LYS A 303 0.34 23.64 -1.47
N ASP A 304 -0.64 23.41 -0.60
CA ASP A 304 -0.42 23.44 0.86
C ASP A 304 0.41 22.22 1.28
N LEU A 305 0.06 21.04 0.76
CA LEU A 305 0.78 19.78 1.01
C LEU A 305 2.18 19.78 0.42
N VAL A 306 2.37 20.22 -0.83
CA VAL A 306 3.69 20.35 -1.45
C VAL A 306 4.57 21.28 -0.64
N ARG A 307 4.04 22.43 -0.20
CA ARG A 307 4.77 23.35 0.67
C ARG A 307 5.15 22.70 2.00
N ARG A 308 4.23 21.97 2.64
CA ARG A 308 4.50 21.25 3.89
C ARG A 308 5.60 20.18 3.69
N MET A 309 5.43 19.30 2.72
CA MET A 309 6.39 18.25 2.35
C MET A 309 7.76 18.83 1.97
N SER A 310 7.82 20.02 1.36
CA SER A 310 9.08 20.64 0.93
C SER A 310 10.07 20.94 2.06
N GLN A 311 9.62 20.92 3.32
CA GLN A 311 10.48 21.04 4.49
C GLN A 311 11.47 19.86 4.60
N TRP A 312 11.02 18.65 4.24
CA TRP A 312 11.81 17.42 4.34
C TRP A 312 12.08 16.75 3.00
N PHE A 313 11.44 17.18 1.93
CA PHE A 313 11.52 16.53 0.62
C PHE A 313 11.81 17.49 -0.54
N GLU A 314 12.45 16.98 -1.58
CA GLU A 314 12.42 17.50 -2.94
C GLU A 314 11.27 16.80 -3.69
N LEU A 315 10.42 17.57 -4.38
CA LEU A 315 9.31 17.02 -5.15
C LEU A 315 9.81 16.54 -6.52
N ILE A 316 9.74 15.23 -6.77
CA ILE A 316 10.04 14.64 -8.08
C ILE A 316 8.80 14.72 -8.98
N ALA A 317 7.65 14.29 -8.47
CA ALA A 317 6.39 14.32 -9.20
C ALA A 317 5.19 14.46 -8.26
N ALA A 318 4.16 15.19 -8.71
CA ALA A 318 2.84 15.22 -8.09
C ALA A 318 1.80 15.10 -9.20
N TYR A 319 0.95 14.08 -9.15
CA TYR A 319 -0.03 13.84 -10.21
C TYR A 319 -1.34 13.26 -9.69
N ARG A 320 -2.38 13.40 -10.49
CA ARG A 320 -3.69 12.78 -10.27
C ARG A 320 -3.67 11.37 -10.83
N ASN A 321 -4.03 10.36 -10.03
CA ASN A 321 -4.09 8.99 -10.55
C ASN A 321 -5.31 8.85 -11.46
N ARG A 322 -5.06 8.67 -12.76
CA ARG A 322 -6.12 8.59 -13.78
C ARG A 322 -6.92 7.30 -13.76
N ASP A 323 -6.34 6.22 -13.26
CA ASP A 323 -7.00 4.92 -13.19
C ASP A 323 -7.66 4.74 -11.82
N TRP A 324 -7.31 5.58 -10.83
CA TRP A 324 -7.97 5.64 -9.53
C TRP A 324 -8.14 7.09 -9.06
N ASN A 325 -9.19 7.73 -9.56
CA ASN A 325 -9.50 9.14 -9.30
C ASN A 325 -9.71 9.51 -7.82
N PRO A 326 -9.92 8.62 -6.85
CA PRO A 326 -9.83 9.02 -5.45
C PRO A 326 -8.41 9.39 -5.00
N SER A 327 -7.36 8.99 -5.72
CA SER A 327 -5.97 9.14 -5.28
C SER A 327 -5.19 10.28 -5.94
N ARG A 328 -4.37 10.93 -5.14
CA ARG A 328 -3.34 11.89 -5.52
C ARG A 328 -1.98 11.34 -5.10
N ASN A 329 -1.05 11.25 -6.04
CA ASN A 329 0.20 10.56 -5.81
C ASN A 329 1.36 11.57 -5.83
N PHE A 330 2.25 11.42 -4.87
CA PHE A 330 3.47 12.21 -4.73
C PHE A 330 4.68 11.28 -4.73
N VAL A 331 5.67 11.62 -5.57
CA VAL A 331 6.98 10.98 -5.63
C VAL A 331 7.98 12.01 -5.11
N LEU A 332 8.71 11.66 -4.08
CA LEU A 332 9.53 12.57 -3.28
C LEU A 332 10.92 12.00 -3.09
N ARG A 333 11.93 12.86 -3.04
CA ARG A 333 13.27 12.53 -2.56
C ARG A 333 13.50 13.20 -1.21
N SER A 334 13.97 12.46 -0.23
CA SER A 334 14.27 13.01 1.09
C SER A 334 15.43 14.00 1.02
N ARG A 335 15.26 15.15 1.66
CA ARG A 335 16.36 16.07 1.95
C ARG A 335 17.09 15.50 3.14
N ARG A 336 18.37 15.18 2.97
CA ARG A 336 19.20 14.85 4.12
C ARG A 336 19.44 16.14 4.90
N SER A 337 19.18 16.12 6.19
CA SER A 337 19.73 17.14 7.08
C SER A 337 21.26 17.11 6.93
N PRO A 338 21.91 18.27 6.73
CA PRO A 338 23.35 18.34 6.54
C PRO A 338 24.14 17.76 7.71
#